data_AF-A0A0R1KBB8-F1
#
_entry.id   AF-A0A0R1KBB8-F1
#
_cell.length_a   1.000
_cell.length_b   1.000
_cell.length_c   1.000
_cell.angle_alpha   90.00
_cell.angle_beta   90.00
_cell.angle_gamma   90.00
#
_symmetry.space_group_name_H-M   'P 1'
#
loop_
_entity.id
_entity.type
_entity.pdbx_description
1 polymer ?
#
loop_
_entity_poly.entity_id
_entity_poly.type
_entity_poly.pdbx_seq_one_letter_code
_entity_poly.pdbx_strand_id
1 'polypeptide(L)'
;MDRMINFGREINHGPLIRSILISALLGCVSSLINYKTGLMIFLIILLIMLFVYYPSYLPFLYSYWALEAHGITYYDMSSYHAKLKMIFRGRNSDHQFISYTEINSFEVKSENNSYSLIDISTFKNQKQSIFTWLRKPLNLILHLKNNQITLDASWDQLHDSKNIQARLMNVMSYLDKKVQ
;
A
#
# COMPACT_ATOMS: atom_id res chain seq x y z
N MET A 1 3.70 -26.75 4.65
CA MET A 1 4.28 -25.44 4.33
C MET A 1 3.11 -24.48 4.30
N ASP A 2 2.92 -23.69 5.35
CA ASP A 2 1.79 -22.75 5.41
C ASP A 2 1.93 -21.75 4.26
N ARG A 3 0.94 -21.72 3.37
CA ARG A 3 0.92 -20.77 2.25
C ARG A 3 0.63 -19.39 2.81
N MET A 4 1.66 -18.55 2.92
CA MET A 4 1.49 -17.12 3.11
C MET A 4 0.93 -16.52 1.81
N ILE A 5 -0.24 -15.87 1.90
CA ILE A 5 -0.84 -15.14 0.77
C ILE A 5 -0.59 -13.66 1.02
N ASN A 6 0.18 -13.01 0.14
CA ASN A 6 0.50 -11.59 0.28
C ASN A 6 -0.09 -10.78 -0.87
N PHE A 7 -0.27 -9.49 -0.59
CA PHE A 7 -0.74 -8.47 -1.51
C PHE A 7 0.03 -7.17 -1.27
N GLY A 8 0.09 -6.38 -2.32
CA GLY A 8 0.65 -5.06 -2.28
C GLY A 8 2.16 -5.04 -2.51
N ARG A 9 2.77 -3.92 -2.13
CA ARG A 9 4.20 -3.67 -2.28
C ARG A 9 4.81 -3.33 -0.93
N GLU A 10 5.76 -4.14 -0.50
CA GLU A 10 6.58 -3.84 0.68
C GLU A 10 7.36 -2.53 0.52
N ILE A 11 7.45 -1.78 1.61
CA ILE A 11 8.26 -0.57 1.63
C ILE A 11 9.75 -0.92 1.67
N ASN A 12 10.52 -0.19 0.88
CA ASN A 12 11.98 -0.22 0.89
C ASN A 12 12.51 1.20 1.13
N HIS A 13 13.84 1.39 1.17
CA HIS A 13 14.43 2.73 1.23
C HIS A 13 14.29 3.53 -0.08
N GLY A 14 13.46 3.08 -1.02
CA GLY A 14 13.20 3.74 -2.29
C GLY A 14 12.71 5.19 -2.16
N PRO A 15 11.81 5.55 -1.20
CA PRO A 15 11.42 6.92 -0.96
C PRO A 15 12.61 7.84 -0.66
N LEU A 16 13.50 7.42 0.25
CA LEU A 16 14.69 8.18 0.62
C LEU A 16 15.63 8.37 -0.57
N ILE A 17 16.00 7.25 -1.22
CA ILE A 17 16.96 7.26 -2.32
C ILE A 17 16.45 8.15 -3.46
N ARG A 18 15.18 8.01 -3.87
CA ARG A 18 14.61 8.84 -4.94
C ARG A 18 14.50 10.31 -4.54
N SER A 19 14.18 10.61 -3.27
CA SER A 19 14.15 12.00 -2.79
C SER A 19 15.51 12.66 -2.92
N ILE A 20 16.57 11.96 -2.49
CA ILE A 20 17.96 12.45 -2.59
C ILE A 20 18.37 12.61 -4.06
N LEU A 21 18.09 11.63 -4.92
CA LEU A 21 18.47 11.71 -6.34
C LEU A 21 17.77 12.87 -7.07
N ILE A 22 16.46 13.04 -6.89
CA ILE A 22 15.70 14.10 -7.55
C ILE A 22 16.11 15.48 -7.03
N SER A 23 16.25 15.63 -5.71
CA SER A 23 16.70 16.89 -5.12
C SER A 23 18.12 17.23 -5.54
N ALA A 24 19.04 16.25 -5.56
CA ALA A 24 20.43 16.44 -5.99
C ALA A 24 20.49 16.88 -7.46
N LEU A 25 19.73 16.23 -8.34
CA LEU A 25 19.66 16.60 -9.75
C LEU A 25 19.22 18.06 -9.92
N LEU A 26 18.13 18.47 -9.27
CA LEU A 26 17.62 19.83 -9.37
C LEU A 26 18.59 20.86 -8.74
N GLY A 27 19.16 20.53 -7.58
CA GLY A 27 20.16 21.37 -6.93
C GLY A 27 21.41 21.57 -7.77
N CYS A 28 21.92 20.51 -8.41
CA CYS A 28 23.06 20.58 -9.31
C CYS A 28 22.77 21.47 -10.52
N VAL A 29 21.62 21.31 -11.17
CA VAL A 29 21.22 22.16 -12.31
C VAL A 29 21.14 23.63 -11.90
N SER A 30 20.54 23.91 -10.74
CA SER A 30 20.44 25.28 -10.23
C SER A 30 21.77 25.88 -9.76
N SER A 31 22.73 25.04 -9.36
CA SER A 31 24.07 25.47 -8.96
C SER A 31 24.88 26.09 -10.10
N LEU A 32 24.52 25.80 -11.36
CA LEU A 32 25.11 26.41 -12.54
C LEU A 32 24.91 27.93 -12.59
N ILE A 33 23.85 28.45 -11.93
CA ILE A 33 23.59 29.88 -11.82
C ILE A 33 24.28 30.44 -10.57
N ASN A 34 24.05 29.80 -9.42
CA ASN A 34 24.63 30.21 -8.14
C ASN A 34 24.64 29.02 -7.17
N TYR A 35 25.80 28.71 -6.59
CA TYR A 35 25.94 27.57 -5.67
C TYR A 35 25.02 27.66 -4.44
N LYS A 36 24.80 28.86 -3.89
CA LYS A 36 23.90 29.06 -2.73
C LYS A 36 22.47 28.73 -3.10
N THR A 37 22.03 29.17 -4.28
CA THR A 37 20.69 28.90 -4.81
C THR A 37 20.51 27.40 -5.09
N GLY A 38 21.53 26.74 -5.66
CA GLY A 38 21.52 25.30 -5.88
C GLY A 38 21.36 24.49 -4.59
N LEU A 39 22.13 24.84 -3.55
CA LEU A 39 22.01 24.20 -2.24
C LEU A 39 20.63 24.43 -1.60
N MET A 40 20.09 25.65 -1.71
CA MET A 40 18.76 25.97 -1.19
C MET A 40 17.68 25.13 -1.88
N ILE A 41 17.73 25.02 -3.21
CA ILE A 41 16.76 24.23 -3.98
C ILE A 41 16.87 22.75 -3.65
N PHE A 42 18.08 22.21 -3.52
CA PHE A 42 18.30 20.83 -3.05
C PHE A 42 17.57 20.57 -1.73
N LEU A 43 17.81 21.41 -0.71
CA LEU A 43 17.22 21.24 0.61
C LEU A 43 15.69 21.37 0.56
N ILE A 44 15.15 22.36 -0.14
CA ILE A 44 13.71 22.58 -0.24
C ILE A 44 13.03 21.37 -0.88
N ILE A 45 13.53 20.88 -2.02
CA ILE A 45 12.94 19.73 -2.71
C ILE A 45 13.07 18.46 -1.87
N LEU A 46 14.20 18.24 -1.21
CA LEU A 46 14.40 17.09 -0.33
C LEU A 46 13.37 17.09 0.80
N LEU A 47 13.15 18.24 1.45
CA LEU A 47 12.17 18.37 2.54
C LEU A 47 10.74 18.17 2.03
N ILE A 48 10.37 18.76 0.89
CA ILE A 48 9.03 18.57 0.30
C ILE A 48 8.81 17.10 -0.03
N MET A 49 9.79 16.41 -0.62
CA MET A 49 9.67 15.00 -0.95
C MET A 49 9.45 14.14 0.31
N LEU A 50 10.28 14.32 1.34
CA LEU A 50 10.27 13.48 2.53
C LEU A 50 9.09 13.76 3.48
N PHE A 51 8.71 15.04 3.63
CA PHE A 51 7.71 15.44 4.62
C PHE A 51 6.33 15.70 4.01
N VAL A 52 6.21 15.93 2.71
CA VAL A 52 4.91 16.23 2.08
C VAL A 52 4.52 15.14 1.10
N TYR A 53 5.35 14.88 0.08
CA TYR A 53 5.00 13.97 -1.00
C TYR A 53 4.87 12.52 -0.51
N TYR A 54 5.95 11.94 0.01
CA TYR A 54 5.93 10.53 0.40
C TYR A 54 4.93 10.21 1.51
N PRO A 55 4.80 10.98 2.60
CA PRO A 55 3.78 10.71 3.62
C PRO A 55 2.35 10.78 3.08
N SER A 56 2.07 11.65 2.12
CA SER A 56 0.75 11.77 1.49
C SER A 56 0.43 10.57 0.60
N TYR A 57 1.42 10.09 -0.17
CA TYR A 57 1.21 9.05 -1.18
C TYR A 57 1.64 7.64 -0.74
N LEU A 58 2.21 7.48 0.47
CA LEU A 58 2.69 6.20 0.98
C LEU A 58 1.65 5.07 0.88
N PRO A 59 0.37 5.27 1.26
CA PRO A 59 -0.64 4.22 1.20
C PRO A 59 -0.88 3.68 -0.21
N PHE A 60 -0.70 4.51 -1.24
CA PHE A 60 -0.88 4.11 -2.65
C PHE A 60 0.39 3.52 -3.26
N LEU A 61 1.55 3.85 -2.70
CA LEU A 61 2.86 3.41 -3.20
C LEU A 61 3.31 2.09 -2.57
N TYR A 62 2.96 1.87 -1.31
CA TYR A 62 3.52 0.84 -0.44
C TYR A 62 2.47 0.23 0.52
N SER A 63 1.25 0.01 0.05
CA SER A 63 0.29 -0.85 0.73
C SER A 63 0.83 -2.28 0.73
N TYR A 64 1.08 -2.90 1.87
CA TYR A 64 1.41 -4.33 1.96
C TYR A 64 0.57 -4.95 3.05
N TRP A 65 0.08 -6.15 2.76
CA TRP A 65 -0.58 -6.99 3.74
C TRP A 65 -0.44 -8.47 3.36
N ALA A 66 -0.49 -9.33 4.36
CA ALA A 66 -0.38 -10.76 4.20
C ALA A 66 -1.32 -11.51 5.13
N LEU A 67 -1.91 -12.60 4.63
CA LEU A 67 -2.56 -13.61 5.44
C LEU A 67 -1.51 -14.59 5.96
N GLU A 68 -1.43 -14.69 7.28
CA GLU A 68 -0.60 -15.61 8.02
C GLU A 68 -1.47 -16.69 8.70
N ALA A 69 -0.85 -17.68 9.34
CA ALA A 69 -1.59 -18.80 9.93
C ALA A 69 -2.64 -18.37 11.00
N HIS A 70 -2.34 -17.29 11.72
CA HIS A 70 -3.09 -16.84 12.89
C HIS A 70 -3.86 -15.52 12.68
N GLY A 71 -3.63 -14.83 11.55
CA GLY A 71 -4.21 -13.51 11.35
C GLY A 71 -3.68 -12.81 10.11
N ILE A 72 -3.92 -11.51 10.05
CA ILE A 72 -3.54 -10.65 8.93
C ILE A 72 -2.54 -9.62 9.43
N THR A 73 -1.38 -9.58 8.76
CA THR A 73 -0.33 -8.60 9.02
C THR A 73 -0.39 -7.52 7.93
N TYR A 74 -0.32 -6.24 8.31
CA TYR A 74 -0.37 -5.12 7.37
C TYR A 74 0.43 -3.92 7.88
N TYR A 75 0.78 -2.96 7.02
CA TYR A 75 1.47 -1.76 7.47
C TYR A 75 0.58 -0.77 8.21
N ASP A 76 1.07 -0.27 9.36
CA ASP A 76 0.45 0.85 10.03
C ASP A 76 0.71 2.16 9.29
N MET A 77 -0.32 2.68 8.62
CA MET A 77 -0.28 4.01 8.02
C MET A 77 -1.31 4.96 8.62
N SER A 78 -1.78 4.67 9.84
CA SER A 78 -2.85 5.42 10.52
C SER A 78 -2.47 6.87 10.82
N SER A 79 -1.19 7.12 11.17
CA SER A 79 -0.70 8.44 11.56
C SER A 79 0.42 8.94 10.66
N TYR A 80 0.54 10.26 10.55
CA TYR A 80 1.63 10.90 9.82
C TYR A 80 3.02 10.48 10.36
N HIS A 81 3.14 10.36 11.68
CA HIS A 81 4.37 9.90 12.32
C HIS A 81 4.72 8.45 11.94
N ALA A 82 3.73 7.55 11.90
CA ALA A 82 3.96 6.17 11.44
C ALA A 82 4.47 6.16 10.00
N LYS A 83 3.85 6.93 9.09
CA LYS A 83 4.29 7.04 7.69
C LYS A 83 5.72 7.58 7.56
N LEU A 84 6.09 8.60 8.32
CA LEU A 84 7.48 9.10 8.34
C LEU A 84 8.45 8.02 8.84
N LYS A 85 8.14 7.37 9.96
CA LYS A 85 8.95 6.29 10.51
C LYS A 85 9.17 5.20 9.46
N MET A 86 8.14 4.86 8.68
CA MET A 86 8.24 3.90 7.59
C MET A 86 9.18 4.36 6.47
N ILE A 87 9.08 5.61 6.03
CA ILE A 87 9.97 6.18 5.01
C ILE A 87 11.45 6.03 5.41
N PHE A 88 11.77 6.29 6.68
CA PHE A 88 13.14 6.19 7.18
C PHE A 88 13.59 4.74 7.45
N ARG A 89 12.72 3.89 8.02
CA ARG A 89 13.07 2.51 8.39
C ARG A 89 13.01 1.52 7.21
N GLY A 90 12.27 1.82 6.15
CA GLY A 90 12.10 0.91 5.02
C GLY A 90 11.50 -0.43 5.49
N ARG A 91 12.10 -1.55 5.09
CA ARG A 91 11.57 -2.90 5.38
C ARG A 91 11.40 -3.20 6.88
N ASN A 92 12.20 -2.57 7.73
CA ASN A 92 12.13 -2.74 9.19
C ASN A 92 11.00 -1.91 9.83
N SER A 93 9.98 -1.58 9.04
CA SER A 93 8.80 -0.85 9.50
C SER A 93 7.94 -1.74 10.39
N ASP A 94 7.22 -1.11 11.31
CA ASP A 94 6.31 -1.82 12.19
C ASP A 94 5.09 -2.29 11.38
N HIS A 95 4.61 -3.48 11.70
CA HIS A 95 3.39 -4.04 11.14
C HIS A 95 2.34 -4.13 12.24
N GLN A 96 1.08 -3.97 11.84
CA GLN A 96 -0.08 -4.25 12.67
C GLN A 96 -0.54 -5.67 12.36
N PHE A 97 -1.12 -6.31 13.38
CA PHE A 97 -1.63 -7.67 13.29
C PHE A 97 -3.09 -7.71 13.74
N ILE A 98 -3.94 -8.37 12.97
CA ILE A 98 -5.35 -8.62 13.30
C ILE A 98 -5.55 -10.12 13.40
N SER A 99 -6.07 -10.59 14.54
CA SER A 99 -6.48 -11.99 14.67
C SER A 99 -7.74 -12.26 13.86
N TYR A 100 -7.85 -13.44 13.26
CA TYR A 100 -9.08 -13.85 12.56
C TYR A 100 -10.32 -13.82 13.46
N THR A 101 -10.15 -14.04 14.76
CA THR A 101 -11.23 -13.99 15.76
C THR A 101 -11.84 -12.60 15.97
N GLU A 102 -11.18 -11.54 15.48
CA GLU A 102 -11.66 -10.16 15.60
C GLU A 102 -12.48 -9.71 14.38
N ILE A 103 -12.45 -10.50 13.29
CA ILE A 103 -13.12 -10.21 12.04
C ILE A 103 -14.54 -10.76 12.12
N ASN A 104 -15.55 -9.91 11.94
CA ASN A 104 -16.96 -10.31 11.90
C ASN A 104 -17.39 -10.66 10.48
N SER A 105 -16.95 -9.89 9.49
CA SER A 105 -17.24 -10.12 8.08
C SER A 105 -16.20 -9.47 7.19
N PHE A 106 -16.19 -9.83 5.91
CA PHE A 106 -15.26 -9.29 4.93
C PHE A 106 -15.92 -9.20 3.55
N GLU A 107 -15.48 -8.22 2.76
CA GLU A 107 -15.91 -8.04 1.37
C GLU A 107 -14.76 -7.50 0.50
N VAL A 108 -14.82 -7.75 -0.80
CA VAL A 108 -13.92 -7.09 -1.75
C VAL A 108 -14.67 -5.94 -2.40
N LYS A 109 -14.15 -4.72 -2.31
CA LYS A 109 -14.73 -3.53 -2.92
C LYS A 109 -13.86 -3.04 -4.07
N SER A 110 -14.47 -2.91 -5.25
CA SER A 110 -13.85 -2.32 -6.44
C SER A 110 -14.72 -1.18 -6.94
N GLU A 111 -14.21 0.05 -6.87
CA GLU A 111 -14.97 1.26 -7.20
C GLU A 111 -16.33 1.31 -6.49
N ASN A 112 -17.43 1.18 -7.25
CA ASN A 112 -18.82 1.22 -6.76
C ASN A 112 -19.42 -0.17 -6.49
N ASN A 113 -18.68 -1.25 -6.76
CA ASN A 113 -19.15 -2.62 -6.58
C ASN A 113 -18.51 -3.24 -5.34
N SER A 114 -19.33 -3.91 -4.54
CA SER A 114 -18.87 -4.80 -3.46
C SER A 114 -19.14 -6.24 -3.86
N TYR A 115 -18.21 -7.13 -3.54
CA TYR A 115 -18.23 -8.54 -3.88
C TYR A 115 -18.10 -9.37 -2.61
N SER A 116 -19.08 -10.25 -2.42
CA SER A 116 -19.08 -11.30 -1.40
C SER A 116 -18.32 -12.55 -1.91
N LEU A 117 -18.15 -13.56 -1.05
CA LEU A 117 -17.55 -14.84 -1.45
C LEU A 117 -18.31 -15.51 -2.60
N ILE A 118 -19.62 -15.29 -2.69
CA ILE A 118 -20.49 -15.89 -3.71
C ILE A 118 -20.27 -15.18 -5.05
N ASP A 119 -20.14 -13.85 -5.01
CA ASP A 119 -20.18 -13.00 -6.20
C ASP A 119 -18.80 -12.64 -6.75
N ILE A 120 -17.70 -12.95 -6.04
CA ILE A 120 -16.33 -12.65 -6.49
C ILE A 120 -15.98 -13.31 -7.84
N SER A 121 -16.68 -14.38 -8.21
CA SER A 121 -16.57 -15.00 -9.54
C SER A 121 -17.02 -14.07 -10.68
N THR A 122 -17.86 -13.07 -10.37
CA THR A 122 -18.34 -12.06 -11.32
C THR A 122 -17.41 -10.83 -11.41
N PHE A 123 -16.39 -10.75 -10.55
CA PHE A 123 -15.42 -9.66 -10.56
C PHE A 123 -14.72 -9.61 -11.93
N LYS A 124 -14.86 -8.47 -12.61
CA LYS A 124 -14.17 -8.18 -13.86
C LYS A 124 -12.97 -7.31 -13.56
N ASN A 125 -11.78 -7.84 -13.86
CA ASN A 125 -10.57 -7.07 -13.71
C ASN A 125 -10.60 -5.81 -14.60
N GLN A 126 -10.33 -4.67 -14.00
CA GLN A 126 -10.22 -3.39 -14.67
C GLN A 126 -8.75 -3.01 -14.95
N LYS A 127 -8.50 -2.28 -16.04
CA LYS A 127 -7.17 -1.74 -16.32
C LYS A 127 -6.79 -0.70 -15.25
N GLN A 128 -5.59 -0.85 -14.70
CA GLN A 128 -5.04 0.07 -13.70
C GLN A 128 -4.08 1.08 -14.33
N SER A 129 -4.02 2.27 -13.74
CA SER A 129 -3.03 3.28 -14.12
C SER A 129 -1.65 2.95 -13.53
N ILE A 130 -0.60 3.22 -14.31
CA ILE A 130 0.78 3.18 -13.82
C ILE A 130 1.00 4.30 -12.80
N PHE A 131 0.30 5.43 -12.96
CA PHE A 131 0.32 6.54 -12.02
C PHE A 131 -0.51 6.22 -10.78
N THR A 132 0.13 6.21 -9.61
CA THR A 132 -0.48 5.77 -8.35
C THR A 132 -1.72 6.57 -7.93
N TRP A 133 -1.74 7.88 -8.21
CA TRP A 133 -2.87 8.76 -7.88
C TRP A 133 -4.08 8.59 -8.81
N LEU A 134 -3.92 7.90 -9.94
CA LEU A 134 -5.01 7.59 -10.88
C LEU A 134 -5.43 6.12 -10.81
N ARG A 135 -4.94 5.37 -9.83
CA ARG A 135 -5.34 3.97 -9.65
C ARG A 135 -6.77 3.90 -9.15
N LYS A 136 -7.49 2.94 -9.69
CA LYS A 136 -8.85 2.62 -9.28
C LYS A 136 -8.77 1.79 -7.98
N PRO A 137 -9.60 2.09 -6.97
CA PRO A 137 -9.56 1.38 -5.70
C PRO A 137 -10.00 -0.07 -5.88
N LEU A 138 -9.17 -1.00 -5.42
CA LEU A 138 -9.50 -2.40 -5.23
C LEU A 138 -9.05 -2.76 -3.83
N ASN A 139 -9.99 -2.94 -2.91
CA ASN A 139 -9.71 -3.13 -1.50
C ASN A 139 -10.40 -4.38 -0.96
N LEU A 140 -9.71 -5.11 -0.10
CA LEU A 140 -10.33 -6.04 0.84
C LEU A 140 -10.74 -5.25 2.08
N ILE A 141 -12.03 -5.27 2.39
CA ILE A 141 -12.60 -4.62 3.55
C ILE A 141 -12.84 -5.69 4.61
N LEU A 142 -12.33 -5.44 5.81
CA LEU A 142 -12.55 -6.25 7.00
C LEU A 142 -13.43 -5.46 7.96
N HIS A 143 -14.58 -6.01 8.31
CA HIS A 143 -15.45 -5.45 9.34
C HIS A 143 -15.12 -6.13 10.67
N LEU A 144 -14.58 -5.35 11.60
CA LEU A 144 -14.36 -5.77 12.97
C LEU A 144 -15.54 -5.31 13.83
N LYS A 145 -15.58 -5.72 15.10
CA LYS A 145 -16.67 -5.35 16.03
C LYS A 145 -16.94 -3.85 16.12
N ASN A 146 -15.88 -3.04 16.16
CA ASN A 146 -15.98 -1.60 16.43
C ASN A 146 -15.33 -0.72 15.35
N ASN A 147 -14.70 -1.32 14.34
CA ASN A 147 -13.96 -0.58 13.33
C ASN A 147 -13.93 -1.35 12.02
N GLN A 148 -13.50 -0.67 10.96
CA GLN A 148 -13.27 -1.25 9.64
C GLN A 148 -11.82 -1.07 9.24
N ILE A 149 -11.22 -2.10 8.65
CA ILE A 149 -9.87 -2.05 8.11
C ILE A 149 -9.95 -2.28 6.60
N THR A 150 -9.28 -1.40 5.86
CA THR A 150 -9.26 -1.42 4.40
C THR A 150 -7.86 -1.78 3.94
N LEU A 151 -7.75 -2.90 3.23
CA LEU A 151 -6.49 -3.44 2.73
C LEU A 151 -6.45 -3.31 1.20
N ASP A 152 -5.54 -2.48 0.70
CA ASP A 152 -5.43 -2.19 -0.73
C ASP A 152 -4.78 -3.35 -1.50
N ALA A 153 -5.38 -3.72 -2.64
CA ALA A 153 -4.91 -4.73 -3.58
C ALA A 153 -4.73 -4.15 -5.00
N SER A 154 -4.83 -2.82 -5.16
CA SER A 154 -4.71 -2.17 -6.47
C SER A 154 -3.32 -2.34 -7.10
N TRP A 155 -2.28 -2.50 -6.29
CA TRP A 155 -0.92 -2.78 -6.76
C TRP A 155 -0.85 -4.12 -7.52
N ASP A 156 -1.42 -5.20 -6.96
CA ASP A 156 -1.46 -6.51 -7.60
C ASP A 156 -2.33 -6.53 -8.84
N GLN A 157 -3.42 -5.76 -8.84
CA GLN A 157 -4.27 -5.65 -10.02
C GLN A 157 -3.49 -5.08 -11.23
N LEU A 158 -2.54 -4.17 -11.00
CA LEU A 158 -1.66 -3.64 -12.03
C LEU A 158 -0.60 -4.65 -12.47
N HIS A 159 0.09 -5.31 -11.52
CA HIS A 159 1.27 -6.12 -11.80
C HIS A 159 0.96 -7.60 -12.09
N ASP A 160 -0.19 -8.09 -11.66
CA ASP A 160 -0.66 -9.46 -11.76
C ASP A 160 -2.13 -9.51 -12.23
N SER A 161 -2.42 -8.71 -13.24
CA SER A 161 -3.77 -8.51 -13.79
C SER A 161 -4.43 -9.80 -14.29
N LYS A 162 -3.66 -10.81 -14.70
CA LYS A 162 -4.21 -12.08 -15.20
C LYS A 162 -4.73 -12.97 -14.07
N ASN A 163 -4.08 -12.93 -12.89
CA ASN A 163 -4.39 -13.84 -11.79
C ASN A 163 -5.12 -13.16 -10.63
N ILE A 164 -5.30 -11.84 -10.66
CA ILE A 164 -5.89 -11.07 -9.56
C ILE A 164 -7.24 -11.63 -9.08
N GLN A 165 -8.11 -12.04 -10.01
CA GLN A 165 -9.40 -12.63 -9.64
C GLN A 165 -9.22 -13.94 -8.85
N ALA A 166 -8.38 -14.86 -9.34
CA ALA A 166 -8.09 -16.12 -8.66
C ALA A 166 -7.42 -15.89 -7.31
N ARG A 167 -6.54 -14.88 -7.20
CA ARG A 167 -5.91 -14.50 -5.94
C ARG A 167 -6.92 -13.96 -4.93
N LEU A 168 -7.82 -13.07 -5.33
CA LEU A 168 -8.91 -12.57 -4.48
C LEU A 168 -9.82 -13.71 -4.03
N MET A 169 -10.22 -14.60 -4.94
CA MET A 169 -11.03 -15.79 -4.60
C MET A 169 -10.34 -16.67 -3.56
N ASN A 170 -9.03 -16.90 -3.72
CA ASN A 170 -8.24 -17.68 -2.77
C ASN A 170 -8.20 -17.01 -1.39
N VAL A 171 -8.03 -15.68 -1.33
CA VAL A 171 -8.09 -14.92 -0.08
C VAL A 171 -9.45 -15.06 0.59
N MET A 172 -10.53 -14.81 -0.14
CA MET A 172 -11.88 -14.86 0.43
C MET A 172 -12.22 -16.27 0.93
N SER A 173 -11.84 -17.30 0.18
CA SER A 173 -12.03 -18.70 0.58
C SER A 173 -11.19 -19.07 1.81
N TYR A 174 -9.99 -18.49 1.95
CA TYR A 174 -9.14 -18.69 3.13
C TYR A 174 -9.74 -18.01 4.36
N LEU A 175 -10.22 -16.77 4.22
CA LEU A 175 -10.86 -16.02 5.30
C LEU A 175 -12.13 -16.70 5.77
N ASP A 176 -12.98 -17.17 4.86
CA ASP A 176 -14.22 -17.89 5.20
C ASP A 176 -13.96 -19.08 6.13
N LYS A 177 -12.89 -19.86 5.85
CA LYS A 177 -12.50 -21.01 6.69
C LYS A 177 -11.93 -20.65 8.05
N LYS A 178 -11.44 -19.42 8.23
CA LYS A 178 -10.74 -18.97 9.44
C LYS A 178 -11.60 -18.11 10.36
N VAL A 179 -12.65 -17.49 9.80
CA VAL A 179 -13.57 -16.58 10.49
C VAL A 179 -14.82 -17.31 11.00
N GLN A 180 -15.16 -18.48 10.43
CA GLN A 180 -16.15 -19.41 10.98
C GLN A 180 -15.68 -20.05 12.30
#